data_AF-A0A5C7PSM8-F1
#
_entry.id   AF-A0A5C7PSM8-F1
#
_cell.length_a   1.000
_cell.length_b   1.000
_cell.length_c   1.000
_cell.angle_alpha   90.00
_cell.angle_beta   90.00
_cell.angle_gamma   90.00
#
_symmetry.space_group_name_H-M   'P 1'
#
loop_
_entity.id
_entity.type
_entity.pdbx_description
1 polymer ?
#
loop_
_entity_poly.entity_id
_entity_poly.type
_entity_poly.pdbx_seq_one_letter_code
_entity_poly.pdbx_strand_id
1 'polypeptide(L)'
;MSLVENLASAIVKQDKAASRDSDREKERLALKPFETKFQVYHKDTINELKGWRPPSGDDAYILFEKKFIERGDTDTNQIKYTLHIMKVGSRPDQLEKLRYNVDVKGMRILHYDRFPKTNDPIASRARLAKMHFNPQENRTAYEALEAAILRHVRDSKSNTAVFSETKKKSDDVLKEKLEARRAKEEKDKEAAQ
;
A
#
# COMPACT_ATOMS: atom_id res chain seq x y z
N MET A 1 -25.26 10.95 -42.74
CA MET A 1 -24.01 11.36 -42.06
C MET A 1 -22.87 10.55 -42.63
N SER A 2 -21.82 11.22 -43.08
CA SER A 2 -20.68 10.56 -43.72
C SER A 2 -19.78 9.89 -42.68
N LEU A 3 -19.02 8.88 -43.10
CA LEU A 3 -18.01 8.20 -42.25
C LEU A 3 -17.03 9.18 -41.60
N VAL A 4 -16.71 10.29 -42.29
CA VAL A 4 -15.78 11.34 -41.82
C VAL A 4 -16.39 12.17 -40.69
N GLU A 5 -17.68 12.51 -40.77
CA GLU A 5 -18.39 13.25 -39.70
C GLU A 5 -18.52 12.42 -38.43
N ASN A 6 -18.77 11.11 -38.57
CA ASN A 6 -18.83 10.19 -37.44
C ASN A 6 -17.45 10.06 -36.77
N LEU A 7 -16.36 9.97 -37.54
CA LEU A 7 -15.00 9.86 -37.00
C LEU A 7 -14.58 11.13 -36.26
N ALA A 8 -14.83 12.31 -36.84
CA ALA A 8 -14.51 13.59 -36.22
C ALA A 8 -15.29 13.79 -34.91
N SER A 9 -16.58 13.40 -34.87
CA SER A 9 -17.38 13.48 -33.65
C SER A 9 -16.88 12.53 -32.54
N ALA A 10 -16.34 11.36 -32.90
CA ALA A 10 -15.78 10.40 -31.97
C ALA A 10 -14.46 10.91 -31.36
N ILE A 11 -13.58 11.48 -32.19
CA ILE A 11 -12.30 12.09 -31.75
C ILE A 11 -12.58 13.24 -30.77
N VAL A 12 -13.48 14.17 -31.11
CA VAL A 12 -13.83 15.30 -30.23
C VAL A 12 -14.45 14.83 -28.90
N LYS A 13 -15.24 13.74 -28.89
CA LYS A 13 -15.76 13.15 -27.65
C LYS A 13 -14.65 12.52 -26.81
N GLN A 14 -13.69 11.86 -27.45
CA GLN A 14 -12.55 11.23 -26.77
C GLN A 14 -11.61 12.29 -26.16
N ASP A 15 -11.31 13.37 -26.89
CA ASP A 15 -10.49 14.49 -26.39
C ASP A 15 -11.15 15.21 -25.21
N LYS A 16 -12.48 15.44 -25.29
CA LYS A 16 -13.24 16.02 -24.18
C LYS A 16 -13.27 15.10 -22.95
N ALA A 17 -13.31 13.78 -23.13
CA ALA A 17 -13.23 12.82 -22.04
C ALA A 17 -11.83 12.84 -21.39
N ALA A 18 -10.77 12.79 -22.20
CA ALA A 18 -9.40 12.86 -21.73
C ALA A 18 -9.09 14.16 -20.96
N SER A 19 -9.59 15.31 -21.44
CA SER A 19 -9.46 16.60 -20.72
C SER A 19 -10.13 16.53 -19.34
N ARG A 20 -11.36 16.00 -19.27
CA ARG A 20 -12.12 15.88 -18.01
C ARG A 20 -11.45 14.94 -17.02
N ASP A 21 -10.89 13.83 -17.50
CA ASP A 21 -10.17 12.88 -16.66
C ASP A 21 -8.87 13.48 -16.14
N SER A 22 -8.18 14.31 -16.94
CA SER A 22 -6.99 15.02 -16.49
C SER A 22 -7.27 16.05 -15.39
N ASP A 23 -8.41 16.74 -15.47
CA ASP A 23 -8.79 17.75 -14.48
C ASP A 23 -9.25 17.10 -13.16
N ARG A 24 -10.03 16.00 -13.24
CA ARG A 24 -10.37 15.19 -12.06
C ARG A 24 -9.15 14.62 -11.36
N GLU A 25 -8.15 14.18 -12.11
CA GLU A 25 -6.91 13.66 -11.54
C GLU A 25 -6.11 14.75 -10.83
N LYS A 26 -6.04 15.97 -11.39
CA LYS A 26 -5.44 17.13 -10.71
C LYS A 26 -6.17 17.47 -9.41
N GLU A 27 -7.50 17.50 -9.42
CA GLU A 27 -8.32 17.72 -8.22
C GLU A 27 -8.06 16.65 -7.17
N ARG A 28 -8.02 15.37 -7.57
CA ARG A 28 -7.71 14.25 -6.69
C ARG A 28 -6.33 14.39 -6.05
N LEU A 29 -5.31 14.73 -6.84
CA LEU A 29 -3.93 14.90 -6.37
C LEU A 29 -3.73 16.14 -5.47
N ALA A 30 -4.65 17.11 -5.51
CA ALA A 30 -4.68 18.26 -4.60
C ALA A 30 -5.25 17.91 -3.22
N LEU A 31 -5.99 16.79 -3.09
CA LEU A 31 -6.53 16.35 -1.81
C LEU A 31 -5.44 15.85 -0.86
N LYS A 32 -5.71 15.97 0.45
CA LYS A 32 -4.89 15.33 1.47
C LYS A 32 -5.01 13.80 1.35
N PRO A 33 -3.91 13.05 1.51
CA PRO A 33 -3.96 11.60 1.53
C PRO A 33 -4.78 11.12 2.73
N PHE A 34 -5.51 10.02 2.54
CA PHE A 34 -6.23 9.35 3.62
C PHE A 34 -5.27 8.95 4.77
N GLU A 35 -5.69 9.19 6.00
CA GLU A 35 -4.88 8.91 7.18
C GLU A 35 -4.88 7.40 7.51
N THR A 36 -3.70 6.79 7.36
CA THR A 36 -3.50 5.36 7.60
C THR A 36 -3.04 5.10 9.04
N LYS A 37 -3.42 3.96 9.62
CA LYS A 37 -2.97 3.56 10.97
C LYS A 37 -1.47 3.25 11.00
N PHE A 38 -0.91 2.88 9.86
CA PHE A 38 0.50 2.55 9.70
C PHE A 38 1.15 3.47 8.67
N GLN A 39 2.46 3.70 8.83
CA GLN A 39 3.23 4.59 7.98
C GLN A 39 3.22 4.11 6.52
N VAL A 40 3.09 5.02 5.57
CA VAL A 40 3.20 4.72 4.13
C VAL A 40 4.59 5.14 3.63
N TYR A 41 5.29 4.29 2.88
CA TYR A 41 6.64 4.58 2.40
C TYR A 41 6.70 5.01 0.93
N HIS A 42 5.85 4.45 0.07
CA HIS A 42 5.92 4.70 -1.37
C HIS A 42 5.05 5.88 -1.81
N LYS A 43 5.63 6.73 -2.68
CA LYS A 43 4.96 7.94 -3.20
C LYS A 43 3.71 7.61 -4.01
N ASP A 44 3.74 6.55 -4.82
CA ASP A 44 2.59 6.14 -5.63
C ASP A 44 1.40 5.77 -4.74
N THR A 45 1.65 5.04 -3.66
CA THR A 45 0.64 4.73 -2.65
C THR A 45 0.09 5.98 -1.96
N ILE A 46 0.96 6.95 -1.63
CA ILE A 46 0.51 8.23 -1.05
C ILE A 46 -0.41 8.95 -2.03
N ASN A 47 -0.06 8.95 -3.32
CA ASN A 47 -0.89 9.55 -4.35
C ASN A 47 -2.23 8.82 -4.47
N GLU A 48 -2.24 7.49 -4.52
CA GLU A 48 -3.46 6.66 -4.53
C GLU A 48 -4.37 6.93 -3.32
N LEU A 49 -3.79 7.19 -2.14
CA LEU A 49 -4.54 7.55 -0.93
C LEU A 49 -5.21 8.92 -1.02
N LYS A 50 -4.79 9.80 -1.95
CA LYS A 50 -5.46 11.09 -2.16
C LYS A 50 -6.80 10.86 -2.85
N GLY A 51 -7.87 11.33 -2.22
CA GLY A 51 -9.23 11.08 -2.69
C GLY A 51 -9.74 9.65 -2.47
N TRP A 52 -8.91 8.76 -1.91
CA TRP A 52 -9.36 7.43 -1.51
C TRP A 52 -10.38 7.54 -0.38
N ARG A 53 -11.40 6.68 -0.43
CA ARG A 53 -12.43 6.58 0.59
C ARG A 53 -12.56 5.13 1.04
N PRO A 54 -12.81 4.89 2.35
CA PRO A 54 -13.17 3.57 2.83
C PRO A 54 -14.35 2.97 2.04
N PRO A 55 -14.42 1.63 1.90
CA PRO A 55 -15.58 0.97 1.31
C PRO A 55 -16.90 1.48 1.92
N SER A 56 -17.93 1.63 1.10
CA SER A 56 -19.27 1.99 1.56
C SER A 56 -19.85 0.89 2.44
N GLY A 57 -20.54 1.28 3.53
CA GLY A 57 -21.22 0.37 4.47
C GLY A 57 -20.41 0.06 5.73
N ASP A 58 -20.93 -0.85 6.54
CA ASP A 58 -20.40 -1.17 7.87
C ASP A 58 -19.44 -2.38 7.89
N ASP A 59 -19.06 -2.88 6.70
CA ASP A 59 -18.17 -4.03 6.57
C ASP A 59 -16.78 -3.71 7.12
N ALA A 60 -16.27 -4.62 7.95
CA ALA A 60 -14.86 -4.62 8.36
C ALA A 60 -13.96 -4.78 7.14
N TYR A 61 -12.83 -4.09 7.12
CA TYR A 61 -11.87 -4.17 6.02
C TYR A 61 -10.43 -3.98 6.47
N ILE A 62 -9.51 -4.48 5.64
CA ILE A 62 -8.07 -4.23 5.73
C ILE A 62 -7.61 -3.62 4.41
N LEU A 63 -6.86 -2.53 4.51
CA LEU A 63 -6.23 -1.83 3.40
C LEU A 63 -4.76 -2.22 3.33
N PHE A 64 -4.32 -2.61 2.15
CA PHE A 64 -2.97 -3.01 1.84
C PHE A 64 -2.36 -2.14 0.74
N GLU A 65 -1.05 -2.00 0.79
CA GLU A 65 -0.20 -1.60 -0.32
C GLU A 65 0.23 -2.85 -1.08
N LYS A 66 -0.10 -2.89 -2.37
CA LYS A 66 0.25 -3.97 -3.28
C LYS A 66 1.30 -3.47 -4.27
N LYS A 67 2.44 -4.16 -4.32
CA LYS A 67 3.45 -4.00 -5.36
C LYS A 67 3.08 -4.87 -6.57
N PHE A 68 3.08 -4.31 -7.77
CA PHE A 68 2.92 -5.07 -9.01
C PHE A 68 3.86 -4.55 -10.09
N ILE A 69 4.13 -5.41 -11.07
CA ILE A 69 4.91 -5.05 -12.25
C ILE A 69 3.92 -4.71 -13.34
N GLU A 70 3.91 -3.45 -13.77
CA GLU A 70 3.20 -3.05 -14.97
C GLU A 70 4.11 -3.35 -16.16
N ARG A 71 3.63 -4.21 -17.05
CA ARG A 71 4.31 -4.52 -18.31
C ARG A 71 3.93 -3.42 -19.31
N GLY A 72 4.88 -2.57 -19.65
CA GLY A 72 4.72 -1.62 -20.75
C GLY A 72 4.92 -2.30 -22.10
N ASP A 73 4.31 -1.74 -23.15
CA ASP A 73 4.49 -2.21 -24.54
C ASP A 73 5.91 -1.94 -25.08
N THR A 74 6.68 -1.07 -24.42
CA THR A 74 8.03 -0.62 -24.83
C THR A 74 9.12 -0.98 -23.79
N ASP A 75 9.19 -2.26 -23.44
CA ASP A 75 10.34 -2.97 -22.83
C ASP A 75 10.86 -2.54 -21.45
N THR A 76 10.24 -1.57 -20.76
CA THR A 76 10.60 -1.26 -19.37
C THR A 76 9.50 -1.68 -18.42
N ASN A 77 9.71 -2.83 -17.75
CA ASN A 77 8.89 -3.25 -16.63
C ASN A 77 9.01 -2.23 -15.50
N GLN A 78 7.91 -1.51 -15.21
CA GLN A 78 7.88 -0.56 -14.10
C GLN A 78 7.21 -1.19 -12.88
N ILE A 79 7.85 -1.01 -11.73
CA ILE A 79 7.26 -1.39 -10.45
C ILE A 79 6.29 -0.28 -10.06
N LYS A 80 5.01 -0.61 -9.94
CA LYS A 80 3.97 0.28 -9.43
C LYS A 80 3.42 -0.22 -8.10
N TYR A 81 2.97 0.73 -7.28
CA TYR A 81 2.28 0.45 -6.02
C TYR A 81 0.84 0.93 -6.13
N THR A 82 -0.11 0.10 -5.71
CA THR A 82 -1.53 0.43 -5.68
C THR A 82 -2.17 -0.06 -4.39
N LEU A 83 -3.41 0.36 -4.15
CA LEU A 83 -4.19 0.00 -2.98
C LEU A 83 -4.98 -1.29 -3.22
N HIS A 84 -4.97 -2.18 -2.25
CA HIS A 84 -5.77 -3.39 -2.25
C HIS A 84 -6.60 -3.48 -0.98
N ILE A 85 -7.89 -3.80 -1.11
CA ILE A 85 -8.80 -3.91 0.02
C ILE A 85 -9.23 -5.37 0.18
N MET A 86 -9.08 -5.90 1.39
CA MET A 86 -9.69 -7.16 1.79
C MET A 86 -10.88 -6.85 2.69
N LYS A 87 -12.08 -7.21 2.25
CA LYS A 87 -13.26 -7.20 3.10
C LYS A 87 -13.21 -8.37 4.08
N VAL A 88 -13.35 -8.07 5.35
CA VAL A 88 -13.34 -9.05 6.44
C VAL A 88 -14.78 -9.44 6.75
N GLY A 89 -15.29 -10.41 5.99
CA GLY A 89 -16.56 -11.06 6.32
C GLY A 89 -16.45 -11.91 7.61
N SER A 90 -17.59 -12.32 8.16
CA SER A 90 -17.68 -13.11 9.40
C SER A 90 -17.33 -14.59 9.18
N ARG A 91 -16.09 -14.90 8.81
CA ARG A 91 -15.63 -16.29 8.57
C ARG A 91 -14.33 -16.57 9.33
N PRO A 92 -14.10 -17.82 9.78
CA PRO A 92 -12.89 -18.20 10.50
C PRO A 92 -11.60 -18.07 9.66
N ASP A 93 -11.67 -18.23 8.34
CA ASP A 93 -10.48 -18.27 7.45
C ASP A 93 -9.79 -16.92 7.22
N GLN A 94 -10.23 -15.85 7.90
CA GLN A 94 -9.68 -14.51 7.65
C GLN A 94 -8.22 -14.37 8.08
N LEU A 95 -7.80 -15.13 9.11
CA LEU A 95 -6.39 -15.18 9.52
C LEU A 95 -5.51 -15.79 8.43
N GLU A 96 -5.96 -16.87 7.78
CA GLU A 96 -5.22 -17.46 6.67
C GLU A 96 -5.18 -16.55 5.45
N LYS A 97 -6.27 -15.84 5.15
CA LYS A 97 -6.30 -14.84 4.07
C LYS A 97 -5.36 -13.67 4.35
N LEU A 98 -5.29 -13.21 5.61
CA LEU A 98 -4.31 -12.22 6.03
C LEU A 98 -2.90 -12.74 5.77
N ARG A 99 -2.56 -13.92 6.29
CA ARG A 99 -1.27 -14.59 6.10
C ARG A 99 -0.91 -14.69 4.62
N TYR A 100 -1.83 -15.13 3.78
CA TYR A 100 -1.61 -15.28 2.35
C TYR A 100 -1.34 -13.95 1.64
N ASN A 101 -2.13 -12.91 1.91
CA ASN A 101 -1.90 -11.60 1.27
C ASN A 101 -0.61 -10.94 1.75
N VAL A 102 -0.23 -11.17 3.00
CA VAL A 102 0.94 -10.55 3.59
C VAL A 102 2.22 -11.33 3.26
N ASP A 103 2.28 -12.61 3.62
CA ASP A 103 3.51 -13.40 3.53
C ASP A 103 3.74 -13.94 2.11
N VAL A 104 2.68 -14.36 1.41
CA VAL A 104 2.82 -14.97 0.08
C VAL A 104 2.80 -13.91 -1.02
N LYS A 105 1.87 -12.95 -0.96
CA LYS A 105 1.79 -11.87 -1.95
C LYS A 105 2.68 -10.66 -1.62
N GLY A 106 3.31 -10.63 -0.43
CA GLY A 106 4.18 -9.54 -0.02
C GLY A 106 3.47 -8.19 0.11
N MET A 107 2.16 -8.18 0.38
CA MET A 107 1.40 -6.94 0.55
C MET A 107 1.63 -6.35 1.94
N ARG A 108 1.77 -5.03 2.01
CA ARG A 108 2.02 -4.33 3.27
C ARG A 108 0.72 -3.77 3.84
N ILE A 109 0.47 -3.99 5.13
CA ILE A 109 -0.75 -3.48 5.78
C ILE A 109 -0.61 -1.98 6.02
N LEU A 110 -1.60 -1.20 5.58
CA LEU A 110 -1.65 0.25 5.76
C LEU A 110 -2.67 0.69 6.81
N HIS A 111 -3.86 0.10 6.76
CA HIS A 111 -4.98 0.48 7.63
C HIS A 111 -5.91 -0.72 7.82
N TYR A 112 -6.66 -0.73 8.91
CA TYR A 112 -7.77 -1.66 9.14
C TYR A 112 -8.83 -0.95 9.95
N ASP A 113 -10.10 -1.21 9.71
CA ASP A 113 -11.17 -0.52 10.43
C ASP A 113 -12.47 -1.32 10.47
N ARG A 114 -13.40 -0.86 11.32
CA ARG A 114 -14.78 -1.38 11.49
C ARG A 114 -14.85 -2.83 11.96
N PHE A 115 -13.84 -3.30 12.69
CA PHE A 115 -13.86 -4.63 13.29
C PHE A 115 -14.94 -4.70 14.38
N PRO A 116 -15.97 -5.55 14.23
CA PRO A 116 -17.06 -5.66 15.19
C PRO A 116 -16.57 -6.10 16.57
N LYS A 117 -17.12 -5.50 17.62
CA LYS A 117 -16.90 -5.87 19.01
C LYS A 117 -18.17 -6.46 19.63
N THR A 118 -18.04 -7.23 20.71
CA THR A 118 -19.21 -7.82 21.40
C THR A 118 -20.15 -6.77 21.99
N ASN A 119 -19.63 -5.58 22.30
CA ASN A 119 -20.33 -4.41 22.79
C ASN A 119 -20.46 -3.28 21.74
N ASP A 120 -20.41 -3.62 20.44
CA ASP A 120 -20.56 -2.63 19.37
C ASP A 120 -21.93 -1.92 19.47
N PRO A 121 -22.00 -0.58 19.32
CA PRO A 121 -23.26 0.17 19.37
C PRO A 121 -24.25 -0.28 18.28
N ILE A 122 -23.75 -0.83 17.17
CA ILE A 122 -24.58 -1.35 16.10
C ILE A 122 -24.93 -2.81 16.39
N ALA A 123 -26.20 -3.09 16.67
CA ALA A 123 -26.68 -4.41 17.08
C ALA A 123 -26.33 -5.53 16.08
N SER A 124 -26.35 -5.26 14.77
CA SER A 124 -25.98 -6.23 13.73
C SER A 124 -24.50 -6.63 13.81
N ARG A 125 -23.61 -5.65 14.05
CA ARG A 125 -22.16 -5.86 14.22
C ARG A 125 -21.86 -6.58 15.53
N ALA A 126 -22.50 -6.18 16.63
CA ALA A 126 -22.37 -6.87 17.91
C ALA A 126 -22.79 -8.34 17.82
N ARG A 127 -23.88 -8.64 17.10
CA ARG A 127 -24.31 -10.02 16.84
C ARG A 127 -23.28 -10.81 16.06
N LEU A 128 -22.67 -10.22 15.02
CA LEU A 128 -21.60 -10.87 14.25
C LEU A 128 -20.38 -11.17 15.14
N ALA A 129 -19.96 -10.23 15.99
CA ALA A 129 -18.86 -10.45 16.92
C ALA A 129 -19.16 -11.62 17.90
N LYS A 130 -20.39 -11.68 18.44
CA LYS A 130 -20.84 -12.73 19.35
C LYS A 130 -20.93 -14.11 18.67
N MET A 131 -21.35 -14.17 17.39
CA MET A 131 -21.41 -15.42 16.63
C MET A 131 -20.04 -16.08 16.44
N HIS A 132 -18.97 -15.29 16.40
CA HIS A 132 -17.59 -15.75 16.20
C HIS A 132 -16.73 -15.52 17.45
N PHE A 133 -17.36 -15.54 18.62
CA PHE A 133 -16.68 -15.49 19.91
C PHE A 133 -16.16 -16.88 20.27
N ASN A 134 -14.86 -16.99 20.56
CA ASN A 134 -14.26 -18.22 21.05
C ASN A 134 -14.21 -18.19 22.58
N PRO A 135 -14.98 -19.05 23.28
CA PRO A 135 -14.99 -19.09 24.75
C PRO A 135 -13.65 -19.53 25.36
N GLN A 136 -12.87 -20.34 24.65
CA GLN A 136 -11.59 -20.86 25.15
C GLN A 136 -10.51 -19.77 25.21
N GLU A 137 -10.49 -18.90 24.21
CA GLU A 137 -9.53 -17.81 24.11
C GLU A 137 -10.05 -16.49 24.70
N ASN A 138 -11.33 -16.46 25.09
CA ASN A 138 -12.06 -15.27 25.55
C ASN A 138 -11.91 -14.08 24.58
N ARG A 139 -11.96 -14.36 23.27
CA ARG A 139 -11.73 -13.39 22.19
C ARG A 139 -12.63 -13.68 20.99
N THR A 140 -12.98 -12.64 20.27
CA THR A 140 -13.66 -12.75 18.97
C THR A 140 -12.65 -13.02 17.85
N ALA A 141 -13.13 -13.59 16.74
CA ALA A 141 -12.31 -13.75 15.53
C ALA A 141 -11.73 -12.40 15.02
N TYR A 142 -12.45 -11.30 15.21
CA TYR A 142 -12.00 -9.96 14.83
C TYR A 142 -10.88 -9.44 15.73
N GLU A 143 -10.95 -9.70 17.04
CA GLU A 143 -9.87 -9.37 17.98
C GLU A 143 -8.62 -10.21 17.73
N ALA A 144 -8.78 -11.50 17.42
CA ALA A 144 -7.67 -12.35 17.02
C ALA A 144 -7.00 -11.85 15.73
N LEU A 145 -7.80 -11.41 14.76
CA LEU A 145 -7.31 -10.81 13.51
C LEU A 145 -6.59 -9.48 13.76
N GLU A 146 -7.14 -8.59 14.59
CA GLU A 146 -6.48 -7.34 14.97
C GLU A 146 -5.13 -7.61 15.65
N ALA A 147 -5.08 -8.56 16.58
CA ALA A 147 -3.82 -8.95 17.22
C ALA A 147 -2.80 -9.49 16.21
N ALA A 148 -3.23 -10.27 15.22
CA ALA A 148 -2.36 -10.77 14.16
C ALA A 148 -1.81 -9.64 13.26
N ILE A 149 -2.64 -8.66 12.90
CA ILE A 149 -2.22 -7.47 12.15
C ILE A 149 -1.15 -6.70 12.93
N LEU A 150 -1.42 -6.40 14.20
CA LEU A 150 -0.52 -5.63 15.05
C LEU A 150 0.83 -6.35 15.26
N ARG A 151 0.79 -7.67 15.46
CA ARG A 151 1.99 -8.51 15.52
C ARG A 151 2.79 -8.41 14.21
N HIS A 152 2.14 -8.61 13.07
CA HIS A 152 2.84 -8.56 11.78
C HIS A 152 3.49 -7.20 11.51
N VAL A 153 2.79 -6.10 11.82
CA VAL A 153 3.34 -4.75 11.65
C VAL A 153 4.51 -4.50 12.60
N ARG A 154 4.44 -4.99 13.84
CA ARG A 154 5.55 -4.91 14.80
C ARG A 154 6.77 -5.66 14.28
N ASP A 155 6.59 -6.91 13.84
CA ASP A 155 7.67 -7.77 13.33
C ASP A 155 8.29 -7.18 12.04
N SER A 156 7.47 -6.54 11.20
CA SER A 156 7.92 -5.81 10.02
C SER A 156 8.74 -4.57 10.37
N LYS A 157 8.36 -3.82 11.40
CA LYS A 157 9.12 -2.64 11.87
C LYS A 157 10.47 -3.03 12.44
N SER A 158 10.53 -4.11 13.24
CA SER A 158 11.81 -4.62 13.75
C SER A 158 12.72 -5.06 12.62
N ASN A 159 12.20 -5.75 11.61
CA ASN A 159 12.99 -6.14 10.44
C ASN A 159 13.46 -4.91 9.65
N THR A 160 12.59 -3.92 9.42
CA THR A 160 12.93 -2.70 8.68
C THR A 160 14.01 -1.88 9.40
N ALA A 161 13.96 -1.81 10.73
CA ALA A 161 15.00 -1.14 11.53
C ALA A 161 16.37 -1.81 11.33
N VAL A 162 16.42 -3.15 11.44
CA VAL A 162 17.65 -3.94 11.21
C VAL A 162 18.18 -3.75 9.79
N PHE A 163 17.31 -3.79 8.77
CA PHE A 163 17.69 -3.54 7.37
C PHE A 163 18.20 -2.11 7.16
N SER A 164 17.61 -1.11 7.81
CA SER A 164 18.02 0.29 7.69
C SER A 164 19.38 0.56 8.32
N GLU A 165 19.68 -0.06 9.46
CA GLU A 165 21.01 0.00 10.10
C GLU A 165 22.06 -0.69 9.23
N THR A 166 21.71 -1.83 8.63
CA THR A 166 22.62 -2.56 7.75
C THR A 166 22.91 -1.77 6.47
N LYS A 167 21.89 -1.13 5.87
CA LYS A 167 22.06 -0.25 4.71
C LYS A 167 22.88 0.99 5.00
N LYS A 168 22.66 1.64 6.14
CA LYS A 168 23.49 2.79 6.56
C LYS A 168 24.96 2.39 6.68
N LYS A 169 25.24 1.27 7.34
CA LYS A 169 26.61 0.74 7.44
C LYS A 169 27.22 0.44 6.07
N SER A 170 26.45 -0.14 5.14
CA SER A 170 26.98 -0.40 3.79
C SER A 170 27.21 0.88 2.98
N ASP A 171 26.33 1.88 3.12
CA ASP A 171 26.46 3.17 2.44
C ASP A 171 27.65 3.97 2.97
N ASP A 172 27.89 3.93 4.29
CA ASP A 172 29.04 4.55 4.93
C ASP A 172 30.35 3.89 4.46
N VAL A 173 30.40 2.56 4.40
CA VAL A 173 31.57 1.82 3.86
C VAL A 173 31.80 2.11 2.38
N LEU A 174 30.75 2.26 1.58
CA LEU A 174 30.86 2.59 0.15
C LEU A 174 31.36 4.03 -0.05
N LYS A 175 30.89 4.98 0.75
CA LYS A 175 31.40 6.36 0.73
C LYS A 175 32.87 6.42 1.12
N GLU A 176 33.26 5.74 2.20
CA GLU A 176 34.66 5.69 2.63
C GLU A 176 35.57 5.09 1.55
N LYS A 177 35.12 4.03 0.86
CA LYS A 177 35.86 3.46 -0.28
C LYS A 177 35.95 4.40 -1.49
N LEU A 178 34.90 5.16 -1.76
CA LEU A 178 34.89 6.14 -2.85
C LEU A 178 35.83 7.32 -2.54
N GLU A 179 35.84 7.80 -1.30
CA GLU A 179 36.75 8.86 -0.86
C GLU A 179 38.20 8.40 -0.87
N ALA A 180 38.49 7.19 -0.37
CA ALA A 180 39.83 6.61 -0.45
C ALA A 180 40.31 6.42 -1.90
N ARG A 181 39.41 6.06 -2.82
CA ARG A 181 39.73 5.92 -4.24
C ARG A 181 39.99 7.27 -4.92
N ARG A 182 39.18 8.30 -4.61
CA ARG A 182 39.40 9.67 -5.09
C ARG A 182 40.71 10.28 -4.58
N ALA A 183 41.03 10.09 -3.30
CA ALA A 183 42.28 10.56 -2.71
C ALA A 183 43.50 9.85 -3.33
N LYS A 184 43.36 8.59 -3.72
CA LYS A 184 44.40 7.86 -4.44
C LYS A 184 44.58 8.37 -5.88
N GLU A 185 43.47 8.61 -6.58
CA GLU A 185 43.50 9.19 -7.94
C GLU A 185 44.07 10.62 -7.98
N GLU A 186 43.89 11.42 -6.93
CA GLU A 186 44.55 12.74 -6.80
C GLU A 186 46.07 12.59 -6.58
N LYS A 187 46.50 11.72 -5.68
CA LYS A 187 47.93 11.47 -5.43
C LYS A 187 48.65 10.90 -6.66
N ASP A 188 48.00 10.00 -7.40
CA ASP A 188 48.57 9.42 -8.61
C ASP A 188 48.66 10.44 -9.76
N LYS A 189 47.82 11.49 -9.76
CA LYS A 189 47.91 12.61 -10.72
C LYS A 189 49.00 13.62 -10.35
N GLU A 190 49.18 13.93 -9.07
CA GLU A 190 50.27 14.80 -8.59
C GLU A 190 51.64 14.15 -8.80
N ALA A 191 51.76 12.83 -8.67
CA ALA A 191 53.01 12.11 -8.93
C ALA A 191 53.38 11.97 -10.42
N ALA A 192 52.46 12.32 -11.34
CA ALA A 192 52.65 12.25 -12.79
C ALA A 192 52.94 13.63 -13.43
N GLN A 193 53.01 14.71 -12.64
CA GLN A 193 53.46 16.04 -13.04
C GLN A 193 54.92 16.27 -12.62
#